data_AF-A0AAJ2HBM7-F1
#
_entry.id   AF-A0AAJ2HBM7-F1
#
_cell.length_a   1.000
_cell.length_b   1.000
_cell.length_c   1.000
_cell.angle_alpha   90.00
_cell.angle_beta   90.00
_cell.angle_gamma   90.00
#
_symmetry.space_group_name_H-M   'P 1'
#
loop_
_entity.id
_entity.type
_entity.pdbx_description
1 polymer ?
#
loop_
_entity_poly.entity_id
_entity_poly.type
_entity_poly.pdbx_seq_one_letter_code
_entity_poly.pdbx_strand_id
1 'polypeptide(L)'
;MSSSKTKRWHGNVEAIKAEFLNGVITQMSSYGDRVHFSMFGSVQKPHYEVINSFDKKMAFDGNHHLHRAEETEFGPGNVTPIFTLDQIKRIVATGGSGTRSTPRSARASSARSAAGSARPTTAAARAREAVDGEKYAYFKANRHMLPDEINQHSDEISKLMLNGMSAEQAFGEVISKYFD
;
A
#
# COMPACT_ATOMS: atom_id res chain seq x y z
N MET A 1 38.63 16.86 -6.10
CA MET A 1 37.39 16.90 -6.90
C MET A 1 36.21 16.76 -5.96
N SER A 2 35.60 17.89 -5.60
CA SER A 2 34.45 17.94 -4.68
C SER A 2 33.20 17.48 -5.45
N SER A 3 32.69 16.27 -5.18
CA SER A 3 31.36 15.90 -5.68
C SER A 3 30.34 16.60 -4.78
N SER A 4 29.80 17.71 -5.26
CA SER A 4 28.59 18.30 -4.70
C SER A 4 27.51 17.22 -4.75
N LYS A 5 27.31 16.51 -3.63
CA LYS A 5 26.21 15.59 -3.40
C LYS A 5 24.93 16.41 -3.48
N THR A 6 24.44 16.60 -4.71
CA THR A 6 23.10 17.10 -5.00
C THR A 6 22.16 16.27 -4.14
N LYS A 7 21.40 16.95 -3.28
CA LYS A 7 20.51 16.36 -2.27
C LYS A 7 19.45 15.52 -2.98
N ARG A 8 19.79 14.26 -3.30
CA ARG A 8 18.94 13.33 -4.05
C ARG A 8 17.69 13.09 -3.23
N TRP A 9 16.54 13.23 -3.87
CA TRP A 9 15.27 12.95 -3.22
C TRP A 9 15.26 11.49 -2.74
N HIS A 10 14.90 11.29 -1.47
CA HIS A 10 14.94 9.96 -0.84
C HIS A 10 13.68 9.11 -1.14
N GLY A 11 12.87 9.49 -2.12
CA GLY A 11 11.67 8.74 -2.49
C GLY A 11 10.48 8.91 -1.54
N ASN A 12 10.50 9.93 -0.67
CA ASN A 12 9.35 10.25 0.16
C ASN A 12 8.30 11.00 -0.67
N VAL A 13 7.24 10.28 -1.06
CA VAL A 13 6.11 10.79 -1.87
C VAL A 13 5.24 11.78 -1.08
N GLU A 14 5.20 11.71 0.25
CA GLU A 14 4.46 12.66 1.09
C GLU A 14 5.09 14.07 1.08
N ALA A 15 6.36 14.17 0.71
CA ALA A 15 7.07 15.43 0.55
C ALA A 15 6.78 16.13 -0.79
N ILE A 16 6.11 15.44 -1.73
CA ILE A 16 5.71 16.00 -3.02
C ILE A 16 4.50 16.92 -2.82
N LYS A 17 4.45 18.03 -3.57
CA LYS A 17 3.30 18.94 -3.55
C LYS A 17 2.02 18.23 -4.01
N ALA A 18 0.93 18.46 -3.30
CA ALA A 18 -0.38 17.91 -3.65
C ALA A 18 -0.83 18.29 -5.08
N GLU A 19 -0.50 19.50 -5.55
CA GLU A 19 -0.79 19.95 -6.92
C GLU A 19 -0.17 19.05 -7.99
N PHE A 20 1.09 18.64 -7.79
CA PHE A 20 1.78 17.73 -8.69
C PHE A 20 1.16 16.33 -8.63
N LEU A 21 0.87 15.84 -7.42
CA LEU A 21 0.22 14.53 -7.24
C LEU A 21 -1.17 14.48 -7.89
N ASN A 22 -1.91 15.60 -7.94
CA ASN A 22 -3.17 15.67 -8.69
C ASN A 22 -2.95 15.44 -10.19
N GLY A 23 -1.90 16.03 -10.78
CA GLY A 23 -1.53 15.76 -12.18
C GLY A 23 -1.15 14.29 -12.40
N VAL A 24 -0.44 13.67 -11.47
CA VAL A 24 -0.12 12.23 -11.50
C VAL A 24 -1.41 11.38 -11.45
N ILE A 25 -2.37 11.72 -10.58
CA ILE A 25 -3.66 11.03 -10.48
C ILE A 25 -4.42 11.10 -11.81
N THR A 26 -4.40 12.24 -12.50
CA THR A 26 -5.01 12.38 -13.83
C THR A 26 -4.37 11.41 -14.82
N GLN A 27 -3.03 11.35 -14.87
CA GLN A 27 -2.32 10.43 -15.78
C GLN A 27 -2.55 8.96 -15.43
N MET A 28 -2.56 8.60 -14.14
CA MET A 28 -2.89 7.25 -13.70
C MET A 28 -4.32 6.86 -14.11
N SER A 29 -5.29 7.75 -13.91
CA SER A 29 -6.68 7.48 -14.28
C SER A 29 -6.86 7.23 -15.79
N SER A 30 -5.98 7.78 -16.64
CA SER A 30 -6.02 7.60 -18.09
C SER A 30 -5.20 6.41 -18.60
N TYR A 31 -4.05 6.13 -17.98
CA TYR A 31 -3.04 5.23 -18.56
C TYR A 31 -2.70 4.00 -17.70
N GLY A 32 -2.97 4.03 -16.39
CA GLY A 32 -2.64 2.89 -15.51
C GLY A 32 -2.89 3.12 -14.03
N ASP A 33 -3.21 2.05 -13.33
CA ASP A 33 -3.63 2.06 -11.92
C ASP A 33 -2.47 2.10 -10.92
N ARG A 34 -1.24 1.92 -11.40
CA ARG A 34 0.00 1.81 -10.61
C ARG A 34 1.04 2.81 -11.09
N VAL A 35 1.85 3.33 -10.19
CA VAL A 35 2.94 4.26 -10.53
C VAL A 35 4.12 4.09 -9.60
N HIS A 36 5.32 4.31 -10.10
CA HIS A 36 6.51 4.52 -9.27
C HIS A 36 7.23 5.80 -9.70
N PHE A 37 7.99 6.39 -8.79
CA PHE A 37 8.70 7.64 -9.04
C PHE A 37 10.19 7.36 -9.15
N SER A 38 10.87 8.06 -10.06
CA SER A 38 12.32 8.02 -10.14
C SER A 38 12.94 8.87 -9.04
N MET A 39 13.95 8.30 -8.38
CA MET A 39 14.82 9.00 -7.44
C MET A 39 15.82 9.92 -8.15
N PHE A 40 15.95 9.80 -9.48
CA PHE A 40 16.61 10.79 -10.33
C PHE A 40 15.67 11.98 -10.53
N GLY A 41 15.86 13.02 -9.73
CA GLY A 41 15.09 14.24 -9.88
C GLY A 41 15.03 15.10 -8.62
N SER A 42 14.31 16.20 -8.74
CA SER A 42 13.99 17.07 -7.61
C SER A 42 12.80 16.51 -6.83
N VAL A 43 12.78 16.73 -5.50
CA VAL A 43 11.64 16.38 -4.64
C VAL A 43 10.32 17.01 -5.12
N GLN A 44 10.39 18.15 -5.81
CA GLN A 44 9.21 18.90 -6.24
C GLN A 44 8.58 18.37 -7.52
N LYS A 45 9.41 17.86 -8.43
CA LYS A 45 9.02 17.41 -9.76
C LYS A 45 9.81 16.14 -10.12
N PRO A 46 9.55 15.02 -9.44
CA PRO A 46 10.19 13.76 -9.79
C PRO A 46 9.60 13.23 -11.10
N HIS A 47 10.43 12.55 -11.88
CA HIS A 47 9.92 11.78 -13.01
C HIS A 47 9.19 10.55 -12.47
N TYR A 48 8.22 10.04 -13.21
CA TYR A 48 7.41 8.91 -12.77
C TYR A 48 7.01 8.03 -13.92
N GLU A 49 6.75 6.77 -13.63
CA GLU A 49 6.34 5.77 -14.61
C GLU A 49 5.02 5.18 -14.17
N VAL A 50 4.01 5.32 -15.01
CA VAL A 50 2.69 4.72 -14.83
C VAL A 50 2.70 3.33 -15.44
N ILE A 51 2.21 2.35 -14.69
CA ILE A 51 2.13 0.95 -15.06
C ILE A 51 0.65 0.61 -15.25
N ASN A 52 0.30 0.12 -16.43
CA ASN A 52 -1.05 -0.32 -16.75
C ASN A 52 -1.33 -1.72 -16.17
N SER A 53 -2.59 -2.17 -16.23
CA SER A 53 -3.02 -3.54 -15.91
C SER A 53 -2.34 -4.60 -16.77
N PHE A 54 -1.91 -4.23 -17.99
CA PHE A 54 -1.13 -5.09 -18.90
C PHE A 54 0.39 -5.03 -18.66
N ASP A 55 0.85 -4.51 -17.51
CA ASP A 55 2.26 -4.29 -17.15
C ASP A 55 3.07 -3.42 -18.14
N LYS A 56 2.38 -2.70 -19.03
CA LYS A 56 2.99 -1.69 -19.90
C LYS A 56 3.33 -0.45 -19.09
N LYS A 57 4.56 0.06 -19.25
CA LYS A 57 5.09 1.21 -18.53
C LYS A 57 5.10 2.45 -19.43
N MET A 58 4.67 3.57 -18.89
CA MET A 58 4.64 4.87 -19.56
C MET A 58 5.34 5.87 -18.65
N ALA A 59 6.50 6.36 -19.09
CA ALA A 59 7.28 7.33 -18.34
C ALA A 59 6.80 8.75 -18.62
N PHE A 60 6.76 9.55 -17.56
CA PHE A 60 6.37 10.95 -17.56
C PHE A 60 7.44 11.78 -16.85
N ASP A 61 7.69 12.98 -17.36
CA ASP A 61 8.57 13.94 -16.73
C ASP A 61 7.88 14.69 -15.57
N GLY A 62 8.63 15.59 -14.94
CA GLY A 62 8.14 16.48 -13.89
C GLY A 62 7.09 17.52 -14.33
N ASN A 63 6.70 17.56 -15.60
CA ASN A 63 5.62 18.39 -16.13
C ASN A 63 4.43 17.55 -16.61
N HIS A 64 4.40 16.24 -16.30
CA HIS A 64 3.37 15.30 -16.73
C HIS A 64 3.33 15.07 -18.25
N HIS A 65 4.43 15.35 -18.95
CA HIS A 65 4.57 15.02 -20.37
C HIS A 65 5.21 13.66 -20.54
N LEU A 66 4.83 12.98 -21.62
CA LEU A 66 5.43 11.69 -21.95
C LEU A 66 6.93 11.87 -22.16
N HIS A 67 7.72 11.16 -21.37
CA HIS A 67 9.17 11.22 -21.41
C HIS A 67 9.71 9.88 -21.92
N ARG A 68 10.73 9.93 -22.77
CA ARG A 68 11.47 8.74 -23.13
C ARG A 68 12.50 8.47 -22.04
N ALA A 69 12.10 7.73 -21.02
CA ALA A 69 12.99 7.32 -19.93
C ALA A 69 14.26 6.68 -20.47
N GLU A 70 15.41 7.08 -19.91
CA GLU A 70 16.64 6.34 -20.12
C GLU A 70 16.63 5.06 -19.29
N GLU A 71 17.26 4.00 -19.78
CA GLU A 71 17.24 2.66 -19.16
C GLU A 71 17.78 2.65 -17.72
N THR A 72 18.59 3.66 -17.36
CA THR A 72 19.19 3.83 -16.03
C THR A 72 18.30 4.59 -15.04
N GLU A 73 17.32 5.35 -15.54
CA GLU A 73 16.52 6.29 -14.76
C GLU A 73 15.46 5.60 -13.88
N PHE A 74 14.90 4.50 -14.38
CA PHE A 74 13.94 3.64 -13.67
C PHE A 74 14.54 2.27 -13.29
N GLY A 75 15.87 2.19 -13.22
CA GLY A 75 16.59 0.97 -12.85
C GLY A 75 16.33 0.51 -11.41
N PRO A 76 16.62 -0.77 -11.09
CA PRO A 76 16.45 -1.33 -9.76
C PRO A 76 17.28 -0.55 -8.73
N GLY A 77 16.62 -0.06 -7.67
CA GLY A 77 17.24 0.76 -6.61
C GLY A 77 17.20 2.27 -6.86
N ASN A 78 16.76 2.72 -8.04
CA ASN A 78 16.60 4.13 -8.39
C ASN A 78 15.13 4.57 -8.48
N VAL A 79 14.21 3.69 -8.12
CA VAL A 79 12.77 3.94 -8.14
C VAL A 79 12.17 3.76 -6.75
N THR A 80 11.11 4.52 -6.46
CA THR A 80 10.30 4.28 -5.28
C THR A 80 9.55 2.95 -5.40
N PRO A 81 8.98 2.44 -4.29
CA PRO A 81 7.97 1.39 -4.38
C PRO A 81 6.83 1.77 -5.33
N ILE A 82 6.14 0.76 -5.84
CA ILE A 82 4.94 0.96 -6.67
C ILE A 82 3.81 1.41 -5.75
N PHE A 83 3.21 2.55 -6.09
CA PHE A 83 2.03 3.11 -5.44
C PHE A 83 0.80 2.88 -6.30
N THR A 84 -0.31 2.52 -5.66
CA THR A 84 -1.61 2.47 -6.33
C THR A 84 -2.27 3.84 -6.38
N LEU A 85 -3.19 4.01 -7.31
CA LEU A 85 -3.98 5.23 -7.46
C LEU A 85 -4.65 5.64 -6.13
N ASP A 86 -5.19 4.67 -5.38
CA ASP A 86 -5.79 4.92 -4.07
C ASP A 86 -4.78 5.37 -3.01
N GLN A 87 -3.55 4.86 -3.04
CA GLN A 87 -2.49 5.29 -2.12
C GLN A 87 -2.11 6.75 -2.39
N ILE A 88 -2.00 7.16 -3.65
CA ILE A 88 -1.66 8.56 -4.00
C ILE A 88 -2.80 9.51 -3.63
N LYS A 89 -4.05 9.13 -3.90
CA LYS A 89 -5.23 9.89 -3.43
C LYS A 89 -5.21 10.06 -1.91
N ARG A 90 -4.84 9.02 -1.15
CA ARG A 90 -4.71 9.11 0.31
C ARG A 90 -3.59 10.04 0.75
N ILE A 91 -2.45 10.04 0.06
CA ILE A 91 -1.33 10.96 0.36
C ILE A 91 -1.75 12.41 0.14
N VAL A 92 -2.44 12.70 -0.97
CA VAL A 92 -3.01 14.03 -1.23
C VAL A 92 -4.00 14.41 -0.13
N ALA A 93 -4.92 13.51 0.24
CA ALA A 93 -5.95 13.75 1.24
C ALA A 93 -5.42 13.89 2.67
N THR A 94 -4.31 13.24 3.01
CA THR A 94 -3.71 13.28 4.36
C THR A 94 -2.77 14.48 4.56
N GLY A 95 -2.54 15.27 3.50
CA GLY A 95 -1.75 16.49 3.55
C GLY A 95 -0.39 16.31 2.89
N GLY A 96 -0.36 16.43 1.56
CA GLY A 96 0.88 16.73 0.85
C GLY A 96 1.46 18.04 1.38
N SER A 97 2.63 17.96 2.01
CA SER A 97 3.34 19.09 2.63
C SER A 97 2.52 19.92 3.65
N GLY A 98 2.16 19.29 4.77
CA GLY A 98 1.71 19.99 5.98
C GLY A 98 2.62 19.63 7.16
N THR A 99 3.61 20.49 7.42
CA THR A 99 4.47 20.56 8.61
C THR A 99 4.06 19.66 9.78
N ARG A 100 4.79 18.57 10.03
CA ARG A 100 4.81 17.94 11.36
C ARG A 100 6.23 17.92 11.89
N SER A 101 6.49 18.90 12.74
CA SER A 101 7.70 19.10 13.50
C SER A 101 8.21 17.79 14.08
N THR A 102 9.49 17.54 13.87
CA THR A 102 10.27 16.66 14.75
C THR A 102 10.18 17.17 16.19
N PRO A 103 10.15 16.27 17.16
CA PRO A 103 11.20 16.37 18.16
C PRO A 103 12.01 15.08 18.28
N ARG A 104 13.30 15.32 18.46
CA ARG A 104 14.37 14.37 18.73
C ARG A 104 14.06 13.47 19.93
N SER A 105 14.37 12.18 19.74
CA SER A 105 15.12 11.32 20.65
C SER A 105 14.67 11.21 22.12
N ALA A 106 14.03 10.08 22.44
CA ALA A 106 14.25 9.41 23.73
C ALA A 106 14.60 7.95 23.46
N ARG A 107 15.77 7.55 23.98
CA ARG A 107 16.31 6.19 23.92
C ARG A 107 15.41 5.24 24.73
N ALA A 108 15.09 4.08 24.17
CA ALA A 108 14.81 2.88 24.94
C ALA A 108 15.15 1.65 24.09
N SER A 109 15.79 0.71 24.76
CA SER A 109 16.58 -0.39 24.21
C SER A 109 15.74 -1.55 23.72
N SER A 110 16.23 -2.22 22.66
CA SER A 110 16.17 -3.67 22.43
C SER A 110 14.84 -4.41 22.66
N ALA A 111 14.12 -4.70 21.57
CA ALA A 111 13.68 -6.08 21.28
C ALA A 111 13.31 -6.22 19.80
N ARG A 112 13.69 -7.36 19.24
CA ARG A 112 13.57 -7.80 17.86
C ARG A 112 12.11 -7.87 17.43
N SER A 113 11.78 -7.41 16.22
CA SER A 113 11.03 -8.15 15.18
C SER A 113 10.44 -7.20 14.13
N ALA A 114 10.42 -7.70 12.89
CA ALA A 114 9.93 -7.07 11.68
C ALA A 114 8.50 -6.51 11.79
N ALA A 115 8.23 -5.41 11.10
CA ALA A 115 7.13 -5.28 10.12
C ALA A 115 6.86 -3.81 9.78
N GLY A 116 6.41 -3.61 8.55
CA GLY A 116 6.20 -2.33 7.88
C GLY A 116 5.37 -1.30 8.65
N SER A 117 5.70 -0.05 8.37
CA SER A 117 4.93 1.15 8.69
C SER A 117 3.48 1.00 8.20
N ALA A 118 2.57 0.58 9.09
CA ALA A 118 1.14 0.57 8.86
C ALA A 118 0.51 1.80 9.52
N ARG A 119 -0.21 2.57 8.70
CA ARG A 119 -1.24 3.59 9.01
C ARG A 119 -1.80 3.50 10.45
N PRO A 120 -2.24 4.61 11.08
CA PRO A 120 -3.13 4.52 12.25
C PRO A 120 -4.49 3.99 11.78
N THR A 121 -4.57 2.71 11.46
CA THR A 121 -5.78 1.92 11.43
C THR A 121 -6.31 1.95 12.86
N THR A 122 -7.55 2.39 13.03
CA THR A 122 -8.25 2.28 14.32
C THR A 122 -8.13 0.83 14.82
N ALA A 123 -8.06 0.62 16.14
CA ALA A 123 -7.88 -0.72 16.71
C ALA A 123 -8.92 -1.73 16.14
N ALA A 124 -10.14 -1.26 15.90
CA ALA A 124 -11.21 -2.04 15.26
C ALA A 124 -10.91 -2.44 13.80
N ALA A 125 -10.22 -1.60 13.02
CA ALA A 125 -9.83 -1.93 11.65
C ALA A 125 -8.71 -2.97 11.63
N ARG A 126 -7.74 -2.90 12.56
CA ARG A 126 -6.71 -3.95 12.70
C ARG A 126 -7.30 -5.28 13.12
N ALA A 127 -8.26 -5.27 14.04
CA ALA A 127 -8.95 -6.48 14.49
C ALA A 127 -9.69 -7.16 13.32
N ARG A 128 -10.38 -6.39 12.47
CA ARG A 128 -11.04 -6.92 11.27
C ARG A 128 -10.06 -7.49 10.25
N GLU A 129 -8.97 -6.78 9.97
CA GLU A 129 -7.95 -7.23 9.02
C GLU A 129 -7.23 -8.50 9.49
N ALA A 130 -6.98 -8.62 10.80
CA ALA A 130 -6.45 -9.85 11.40
C ALA A 130 -7.43 -11.02 11.26
N VAL A 131 -8.72 -10.80 11.58
CA VAL A 131 -9.79 -11.80 11.44
C VAL A 131 -9.94 -12.26 10.00
N ASP A 132 -9.94 -11.34 9.03
CA ASP A 132 -10.07 -11.70 7.61
C ASP A 132 -8.87 -12.50 7.11
N GLY A 133 -7.66 -12.19 7.60
CA GLY A 133 -6.45 -12.96 7.33
C GLY A 133 -6.52 -14.39 7.87
N GLU A 134 -6.92 -14.55 9.13
CA GLU A 134 -7.08 -15.86 9.77
C GLU A 134 -8.18 -16.69 9.10
N LYS A 135 -9.32 -16.06 8.80
CA LYS A 135 -10.45 -16.68 8.08
C LYS A 135 -10.02 -17.23 6.73
N TYR A 136 -9.29 -16.43 5.95
CA TYR A 136 -8.81 -16.84 4.63
C TYR A 136 -7.76 -17.95 4.71
N ALA A 137 -6.86 -17.89 5.68
CA ALA A 137 -5.85 -18.92 5.90
C ALA A 137 -6.51 -20.27 6.22
N TYR A 138 -7.51 -20.27 7.10
CA TYR A 138 -8.26 -21.48 7.46
C TYR A 138 -9.09 -22.00 6.29
N PHE A 139 -9.85 -21.14 5.61
CA PHE A 139 -10.65 -21.52 4.45
C PHE A 139 -9.79 -22.16 3.35
N LYS A 140 -8.60 -21.61 3.09
CA LYS A 140 -7.67 -22.13 2.08
C LYS A 140 -7.10 -23.50 2.49
N ALA A 141 -6.72 -23.67 3.76
CA ALA A 141 -6.17 -24.92 4.27
C ALA A 141 -7.22 -26.05 4.30
N ASN A 142 -8.46 -25.71 4.65
CA ASN A 142 -9.54 -26.66 4.90
C ASN A 142 -10.59 -26.69 3.77
N ARG A 143 -10.29 -26.11 2.61
CA ARG A 143 -11.23 -25.99 1.47
C ARG A 143 -11.92 -27.30 1.06
N HIS A 144 -11.23 -28.43 1.26
CA HIS A 144 -11.70 -29.78 0.93
C HIS A 144 -12.67 -30.36 1.97
N MET A 145 -12.71 -29.81 3.19
CA MET A 145 -13.59 -30.20 4.30
C MET A 145 -14.78 -29.25 4.48
N LEU A 146 -14.78 -28.12 3.78
CA LEU A 146 -15.79 -27.06 3.93
C LEU A 146 -16.82 -27.12 2.80
N PRO A 147 -18.13 -26.98 3.10
CA PRO A 147 -19.19 -26.88 2.08
C PRO A 147 -18.96 -25.72 1.11
N ASP A 148 -19.29 -25.89 -0.17
CA ASP A 148 -19.09 -24.83 -1.19
C ASP A 148 -19.90 -23.56 -0.90
N GLU A 149 -21.06 -23.73 -0.26
CA GLU A 149 -21.97 -22.65 0.12
C GLU A 149 -21.55 -21.91 1.40
N ILE A 150 -20.51 -22.36 2.10
CA ILE A 150 -20.05 -21.68 3.33
C ILE A 150 -19.60 -20.24 3.09
N ASN A 151 -19.22 -19.91 1.85
CA ASN A 151 -18.89 -18.55 1.44
C ASN A 151 -20.06 -17.57 1.64
N GLN A 152 -21.32 -18.06 1.54
CA GLN A 152 -22.52 -17.26 1.76
C GLN A 152 -22.66 -16.82 3.23
N HIS A 153 -22.07 -17.58 4.16
CA HIS A 153 -22.05 -17.30 5.60
C HIS A 153 -20.74 -16.65 6.06
N SER A 154 -19.91 -16.17 5.14
CA SER A 154 -18.60 -15.56 5.45
C SER A 154 -18.70 -14.36 6.39
N ASP A 155 -19.79 -13.58 6.31
CA ASP A 155 -20.06 -12.46 7.21
C ASP A 155 -20.37 -12.92 8.64
N GLU A 156 -21.03 -14.07 8.80
CA GLU A 156 -21.36 -14.66 10.11
C GLU A 156 -20.11 -15.23 10.78
N ILE A 157 -19.25 -15.89 9.99
CA ILE A 157 -17.94 -16.39 10.42
C ILE A 157 -17.06 -15.22 10.90
N SER A 158 -16.99 -14.13 10.13
CA SER A 158 -16.26 -12.92 10.54
C SER A 158 -16.81 -12.32 11.84
N LYS A 159 -18.12 -12.35 12.08
CA LYS A 159 -18.71 -11.86 13.34
C LYS A 159 -18.34 -12.74 14.53
N LEU A 160 -18.37 -14.06 14.38
CA LEU A 160 -17.99 -15.00 15.43
C LEU A 160 -16.51 -14.85 15.80
N MET A 161 -15.63 -14.70 14.81
CA MET A 161 -14.21 -14.45 15.03
C MET A 161 -13.95 -13.07 15.66
N LEU A 162 -14.70 -12.04 15.29
CA LEU A 162 -14.64 -10.73 15.95
C LEU A 162 -15.11 -10.76 17.41
N ASN A 163 -15.98 -11.71 17.77
CA ASN A 163 -16.41 -11.96 19.15
C ASN A 163 -15.39 -12.79 19.96
N GLY A 164 -14.25 -13.17 19.36
CA GLY A 164 -13.14 -13.85 20.03
C GLY A 164 -13.07 -15.36 19.83
N MET A 165 -13.87 -15.94 18.92
CA MET A 165 -13.75 -17.36 18.55
C MET A 165 -12.61 -17.59 17.57
N SER A 166 -11.98 -18.77 17.62
CA SER A 166 -10.98 -19.16 16.63
C SER A 166 -11.64 -19.46 15.28
N ALA A 167 -10.85 -19.43 14.20
CA ALA A 167 -11.35 -19.78 12.86
C ALA A 167 -11.98 -21.19 12.85
N GLU A 168 -11.35 -22.19 13.47
CA GLU A 168 -11.91 -23.55 13.57
C GLU A 168 -13.29 -23.59 14.23
N GLN A 169 -13.45 -22.87 15.35
CA GLN A 169 -14.72 -22.83 16.07
C GLN A 169 -15.80 -22.07 15.29
N ALA A 170 -15.45 -20.94 14.68
CA ALA A 170 -16.38 -20.13 13.91
C ALA A 170 -16.86 -20.85 12.64
N PHE A 171 -15.97 -21.54 11.93
CA PHE A 171 -16.37 -22.36 10.79
C PHE A 171 -17.19 -23.58 11.24
N GLY A 172 -16.80 -24.26 12.31
CA GLY A 172 -17.54 -25.41 12.85
C GLY A 172 -18.96 -25.06 13.31
N GLU A 173 -19.15 -23.92 13.97
CA GLU A 173 -20.45 -23.45 14.44
C GLU A 173 -21.39 -23.12 13.26
N VAL A 174 -20.87 -22.50 12.20
CA VAL A 174 -21.65 -22.22 10.99
C VAL A 174 -21.99 -23.51 10.24
N ILE A 175 -21.07 -24.47 10.17
CA ILE A 175 -21.34 -25.78 9.57
C ILE A 175 -22.46 -26.50 10.33
N SER A 176 -22.35 -26.60 11.66
CA SER A 176 -23.37 -27.29 12.46
C SER A 176 -24.74 -26.60 12.45
N LYS A 177 -24.78 -25.30 12.15
CA LYS A 177 -26.02 -24.52 12.09
C LYS A 177 -26.75 -24.57 10.74
N TYR A 178 -26.02 -24.73 9.64
CA TYR A 178 -26.58 -24.63 8.28
C TYR A 178 -26.36 -25.85 7.38
N PHE A 179 -25.45 -26.76 7.74
CA PHE A 179 -24.99 -27.87 6.89
C PHE A 179 -24.97 -29.25 7.60
N ASP A 180 -25.39 -29.33 8.86
CA ASP A 180 -25.62 -30.58 9.62
C ASP A 180 -27.05 -31.12 9.39
#